data_AF-A0A661M4A0-F1
#
_entry.id   AF-A0A661M4A0-F1
#
_cell.length_a   1.000
_cell.length_b   1.000
_cell.length_c   1.000
_cell.angle_alpha   90.00
_cell.angle_beta   90.00
_cell.angle_gamma   90.00
#
_symmetry.space_group_name_H-M   'P 1'
#
loop_
_entity.id
_entity.type
_entity.pdbx_description
1 polymer ?
#
loop_
_entity_poly.entity_id
_entity_poly.type
_entity_poly.pdbx_seq_one_letter_code
_entity_poly.pdbx_strand_id
1 'polypeptide(L)'
;MEVTILTWAVAVAGLLLMGLLSALQLVAVIHPRERWTIDNVYGGTPEATDPTAYFAFNQGQAWADPFFWAPVQIAGSIGMLLGHQWGFLLALAASVPFLYSAILIFIWDRDMGFRRNTVSYWVVVWGMWPAFGVLEGVYCFVRLLE
;
A
#
# COMPACT_ATOMS: atom_id res chain seq x y z
N MET A 1 2.99 23.08 -12.09
CA MET A 1 2.32 23.29 -10.79
C MET A 1 3.37 23.65 -9.76
N GLU A 2 3.10 24.62 -8.89
CA GLU A 2 4.05 25.04 -7.86
C GLU A 2 4.34 23.88 -6.88
N VAL A 3 5.61 23.70 -6.52
CA VAL A 3 6.02 22.65 -5.58
C VAL A 3 6.10 23.28 -4.19
N THR A 4 5.26 22.81 -3.27
CA THR A 4 5.19 23.32 -1.90
C THR A 4 5.93 22.39 -0.94
N ILE A 5 6.14 22.83 0.30
CA ILE A 5 6.63 21.96 1.38
C ILE A 5 5.69 20.75 1.57
N LEU A 6 4.38 20.94 1.37
CA LEU A 6 3.40 19.86 1.45
C LEU A 6 3.56 18.87 0.28
N THR A 7 3.87 19.35 -0.93
CA THR A 7 4.22 18.45 -2.06
C THR A 7 5.39 17.54 -1.69
N TRP A 8 6.44 18.11 -1.10
CA TRP A 8 7.59 17.35 -0.62
C TRP A 8 7.21 16.32 0.43
N ALA A 9 6.45 16.73 1.45
CA ALA A 9 6.03 15.83 2.52
C ALA A 9 5.22 14.64 2.00
N VAL A 10 4.23 14.88 1.14
CA VAL A 10 3.37 13.83 0.57
C VAL A 10 4.16 12.91 -0.35
N ALA A 11 4.94 13.47 -1.29
CA ALA A 11 5.68 12.68 -2.25
C ALA A 11 6.77 11.80 -1.58
N VAL A 12 7.51 12.35 -0.61
CA VAL A 12 8.53 11.59 0.11
C VAL A 12 7.90 10.51 0.99
N ALA A 13 6.80 10.81 1.68
CA ALA A 13 6.06 9.79 2.43
C ALA A 13 5.57 8.66 1.53
N GLY A 14 4.97 8.99 0.37
CA GLY A 14 4.51 8.00 -0.61
C GLY A 14 5.65 7.11 -1.13
N LEU A 15 6.82 7.70 -1.45
CA LEU A 15 8.01 6.96 -1.85
C LEU A 15 8.51 6.00 -0.77
N LEU A 16 8.57 6.45 0.49
CA LEU A 16 9.05 5.62 1.60
C LEU A 16 8.10 4.48 1.91
N LEU A 17 6.79 4.78 2.01
CA LEU A 17 5.77 3.79 2.30
C LEU A 17 5.69 2.74 1.19
N MET A 18 5.53 3.18 -0.06
CA MET A 18 5.40 2.25 -1.19
C MET A 18 6.69 1.54 -1.53
N GLY A 19 7.85 2.18 -1.34
CA GLY A 19 9.15 1.53 -1.49
C GLY A 19 9.33 0.37 -0.51
N LEU A 20 8.98 0.58 0.76
CA LEU A 20 9.00 -0.49 1.77
C LEU A 20 8.00 -1.60 1.43
N LEU A 21 6.75 -1.25 1.12
CA LEU A 21 5.71 -2.24 0.78
C LEU A 21 6.13 -3.06 -0.45
N SER A 22 6.56 -2.40 -1.52
CA SER A 22 7.04 -3.05 -2.74
C SER A 22 8.18 -4.02 -2.47
N ALA A 23 9.13 -3.66 -1.61
CA ALA A 23 10.25 -4.53 -1.27
C ALA A 23 9.77 -5.79 -0.54
N LEU A 24 8.89 -5.64 0.46
CA LEU A 24 8.33 -6.77 1.20
C LEU A 24 7.49 -7.68 0.29
N GLN A 25 6.67 -7.09 -0.57
CA GLN A 25 5.82 -7.83 -1.50
C GLN A 25 6.63 -8.53 -2.60
N LEU A 26 7.75 -7.95 -3.03
CA LEU A 26 8.66 -8.63 -3.95
C LEU A 26 9.29 -9.87 -3.31
N VAL A 27 9.63 -9.84 -2.02
CA VAL A 27 10.05 -11.05 -1.30
C VAL A 27 8.94 -12.09 -1.30
N ALA A 28 7.69 -11.67 -1.10
CA ALA A 28 6.54 -12.57 -1.21
C ALA A 28 6.39 -13.19 -2.61
N VAL A 29 6.64 -12.44 -3.68
CA VAL A 29 6.62 -12.98 -5.05
C VAL A 29 7.71 -14.04 -5.25
N ILE A 30 8.93 -13.78 -4.79
CA ILE A 30 10.08 -14.65 -5.04
C ILE A 30 10.04 -15.89 -4.12
N HIS A 31 9.67 -15.71 -2.86
CA HIS A 31 9.73 -16.70 -1.79
C HIS A 31 8.34 -16.90 -1.12
N PRO A 32 7.30 -17.30 -1.86
CA PRO A 32 5.91 -17.24 -1.42
C PRO A 32 5.54 -18.21 -0.30
N ARG A 33 6.36 -19.22 -0.04
CA ARG A 33 6.06 -20.26 0.96
C ARG A 33 7.16 -20.38 2.00
N GLU A 34 8.13 -19.47 1.99
CA GLU A 34 9.16 -19.47 3.01
C GLU A 34 8.60 -19.00 4.34
N ARG A 35 9.09 -19.63 5.41
CA ARG A 35 8.67 -19.31 6.77
C ARG A 35 8.86 -17.83 7.09
N TRP A 36 9.95 -17.22 6.65
CA TRP A 36 10.19 -15.79 6.85
C TRP A 36 9.10 -14.94 6.18
N THR A 37 8.74 -15.24 4.93
CA THR A 37 7.67 -14.53 4.21
C THR A 37 6.33 -14.67 4.93
N ILE A 38 6.00 -15.89 5.37
CA ILE A 38 4.77 -16.16 6.11
C ILE A 38 4.73 -15.36 7.42
N ASP A 39 5.84 -15.33 8.17
CA ASP A 39 5.91 -14.70 9.49
C ASP A 39 5.99 -13.16 9.43
N ASN A 40 6.55 -12.59 8.35
CA ASN A 40 6.89 -11.16 8.27
C ASN A 40 6.14 -10.37 7.21
N VAL A 41 5.73 -11.00 6.11
CA VAL A 41 5.05 -10.32 4.99
C VAL A 41 3.56 -10.65 5.02
N TYR A 42 3.24 -11.92 5.18
CA TYR A 42 1.87 -12.35 5.29
C TYR A 42 1.35 -12.16 6.71
N GLY A 43 0.10 -11.78 6.83
CA GLY A 43 -0.59 -11.83 8.11
C GLY A 43 -1.03 -13.26 8.42
N GLY A 44 -1.21 -13.57 9.70
CA GLY A 44 -1.85 -14.84 10.09
C GLY A 44 -0.98 -16.07 9.83
N THR A 45 -1.63 -17.22 9.62
CA THR A 45 -0.96 -18.48 9.31
C THR A 45 -1.75 -19.31 8.28
N PRO A 46 -1.09 -20.16 7.47
CA PRO A 46 -1.79 -21.05 6.53
C PRO A 46 -2.71 -22.07 7.21
N GLU A 47 -2.49 -22.40 8.48
CA GLU A 47 -3.32 -23.34 9.25
C GLU A 47 -4.66 -22.73 9.69
N ALA A 48 -4.79 -21.40 9.67
CA ALA A 48 -6.01 -20.71 10.07
C ALA A 48 -7.13 -20.78 9.01
N THR A 49 -6.81 -21.21 7.78
CA THR A 49 -7.75 -21.24 6.64
C THR A 49 -7.31 -22.32 5.62
N ASP A 50 -7.96 -22.38 4.45
CA ASP A 50 -7.47 -23.21 3.34
C ASP A 50 -6.09 -22.71 2.85
N PRO A 51 -5.05 -23.55 2.88
CA PRO A 51 -3.69 -23.11 2.51
C PRO A 51 -3.57 -22.66 1.05
N THR A 52 -4.36 -23.23 0.14
CA THR A 52 -4.32 -22.84 -1.27
C THR A 52 -4.88 -21.43 -1.44
N ALA A 53 -6.01 -21.14 -0.82
CA ALA A 53 -6.62 -19.82 -0.78
C ALA A 53 -5.73 -18.79 -0.08
N TYR A 54 -5.08 -19.18 1.04
CA TYR A 54 -4.11 -18.36 1.76
C TYR A 54 -3.02 -17.83 0.83
N PHE A 55 -2.31 -18.73 0.14
CA PHE A 55 -1.20 -18.32 -0.71
C PHE A 55 -1.69 -17.62 -1.98
N ALA A 56 -2.79 -18.08 -2.59
CA ALA A 56 -3.32 -17.46 -3.80
C ALA A 56 -3.72 -16.00 -3.57
N PHE A 57 -4.39 -15.71 -2.45
CA PHE A 57 -4.81 -14.35 -2.12
C PHE A 57 -3.61 -13.43 -1.83
N ASN A 58 -2.71 -13.85 -0.95
CA ASN A 58 -1.53 -13.05 -0.60
C ASN A 58 -0.63 -12.83 -1.82
N GLN A 59 -0.47 -13.83 -2.68
CA GLN A 59 0.24 -13.69 -3.95
C GLN A 59 -0.44 -12.68 -4.88
N GLY A 60 -1.77 -12.72 -5.00
CA GLY A 60 -2.49 -11.78 -5.85
C GLY A 60 -2.19 -10.30 -5.50
N GLN A 61 -2.15 -9.98 -4.20
CA GLN A 61 -1.75 -8.66 -3.73
C GLN A 61 -0.24 -8.42 -3.93
N ALA A 62 0.59 -9.41 -3.60
CA ALA A 62 2.05 -9.31 -3.71
C ALA A 62 2.54 -9.09 -5.15
N TRP A 63 1.79 -9.54 -6.16
CA TRP A 63 2.07 -9.25 -7.56
C TRP A 63 1.60 -7.85 -7.98
N ALA A 64 0.52 -7.32 -7.40
CA ALA A 64 0.03 -6.00 -7.76
C ALA A 64 0.96 -4.88 -7.26
N ASP A 65 1.47 -5.00 -6.04
CA ASP A 65 2.20 -3.94 -5.36
C ASP A 65 3.52 -3.55 -6.08
N PRO A 66 4.49 -4.44 -6.33
CA PRO A 66 5.76 -4.08 -6.93
C PRO A 66 5.69 -3.82 -8.44
N PHE A 67 4.73 -4.43 -9.15
CA PHE A 67 4.66 -4.36 -10.61
C PHE A 67 3.66 -3.33 -11.15
N PHE A 68 2.71 -2.89 -10.33
CA PHE A 68 1.71 -1.91 -10.73
C PHE A 68 1.70 -0.70 -9.80
N TRP A 69 1.42 -0.89 -8.51
CA TRP A 69 1.21 0.25 -7.60
C TRP A 69 2.49 1.02 -7.27
N ALA A 70 3.61 0.33 -7.08
CA ALA A 70 4.88 0.96 -6.82
C ALA A 70 5.38 1.81 -8.00
N PRO A 71 5.39 1.32 -9.25
CA PRO A 71 5.69 2.16 -10.41
C PRO A 71 4.79 3.40 -10.51
N VAL A 72 3.48 3.26 -10.28
CA VAL A 72 2.53 4.39 -10.34
C VAL A 72 2.83 5.41 -9.24
N GLN A 73 3.02 4.96 -7.99
CA GLN A 73 3.35 5.85 -6.87
C GLN A 73 4.71 6.54 -7.07
N ILE A 74 5.73 5.80 -7.51
CA ILE A 74 7.09 6.34 -7.71
C ILE A 74 7.08 7.38 -8.82
N ALA A 75 6.48 7.05 -9.97
CA ALA A 75 6.34 7.99 -11.08
C ALA A 75 5.52 9.22 -10.67
N GLY A 76 4.40 9.01 -9.97
CA GLY A 76 3.56 10.08 -9.45
C GLY A 76 4.31 11.02 -8.51
N SER A 77 5.02 10.45 -7.53
CA SER A 77 5.82 11.20 -6.56
C SER A 77 6.95 11.99 -7.22
N ILE A 78 7.68 11.40 -8.17
CA ILE A 78 8.71 12.10 -8.94
C ILE A 78 8.09 13.24 -9.76
N GLY A 79 6.98 12.97 -10.46
CA GLY A 79 6.27 13.99 -11.23
C GLY A 79 5.77 15.15 -10.36
N MET A 80 5.27 14.87 -9.15
CA MET A 80 4.87 15.88 -8.17
C MET A 80 6.05 16.76 -7.75
N LEU A 81 7.20 16.15 -7.42
CA LEU A 81 8.41 16.87 -7.01
C LEU A 81 9.00 17.74 -8.14
N LEU A 82 8.77 17.35 -9.39
CA LEU A 82 9.13 18.13 -10.58
C LEU A 82 8.05 19.15 -10.98
N GLY A 83 6.92 19.20 -10.27
CA GLY A 83 5.82 20.13 -10.53
C GLY A 83 4.98 19.79 -11.77
N HIS A 84 5.03 18.55 -12.26
CA HIS A 84 4.25 18.10 -13.41
C HIS A 84 2.84 17.65 -13.01
N GLN A 85 1.82 18.13 -13.75
CA GLN A 85 0.41 17.80 -13.50
C GLN A 85 0.11 16.30 -13.56
N TRP A 86 0.72 15.58 -14.51
CA TRP A 86 0.58 14.12 -14.60
C TRP A 86 1.11 13.40 -13.35
N GLY A 87 2.07 13.98 -12.63
CA GLY A 87 2.58 13.43 -11.37
C GLY A 87 1.50 13.41 -10.29
N PHE A 88 0.79 14.52 -10.12
CA PHE A 88 -0.34 14.61 -9.19
C PHE A 88 -1.49 13.68 -9.59
N LEU A 89 -1.75 13.50 -10.89
CA LEU A 89 -2.77 12.56 -11.37
C LEU A 89 -2.41 11.11 -11.04
N LEU A 90 -1.16 10.71 -11.25
CA LEU A 90 -0.69 9.36 -10.93
C LEU A 90 -0.69 9.12 -9.41
N ALA A 91 -0.25 10.09 -8.60
CA ALA A 91 -0.30 10.00 -7.15
C ALA A 91 -1.75 9.94 -6.63
N LEU A 92 -2.67 10.70 -7.22
CA LEU A 92 -4.10 10.58 -6.94
C LEU A 92 -4.60 9.14 -7.19
N ALA A 93 -4.24 8.54 -8.33
CA ALA A 93 -4.60 7.15 -8.62
C ALA A 93 -3.93 6.16 -7.64
N ALA A 94 -2.66 6.39 -7.29
CA ALA A 94 -1.90 5.56 -6.35
C ALA A 94 -2.38 5.64 -4.90
N SER A 95 -3.14 6.69 -4.55
CA SER A 95 -3.75 6.82 -3.22
C SER A 95 -4.87 5.80 -2.95
N VAL A 96 -5.51 5.28 -4.00
CA VAL A 96 -6.66 4.36 -3.91
C VAL A 96 -6.31 3.01 -3.25
N PRO A 97 -5.20 2.33 -3.61
CA PRO A 97 -4.69 1.13 -2.93
C PRO A 97 -4.60 1.22 -1.42
N PHE A 98 -4.15 2.37 -0.90
CA PHE A 98 -4.02 2.59 0.54
C PHE A 98 -5.37 2.49 1.27
N LEU A 99 -6.48 2.73 0.55
CA LEU A 99 -7.84 2.69 1.09
C LEU A 99 -8.49 1.31 0.93
N TYR A 100 -8.51 0.75 -0.29
CA TYR A 100 -9.26 -0.49 -0.52
C TYR A 100 -8.55 -1.73 0.03
N SER A 101 -7.21 -1.72 0.12
CA SER A 101 -6.45 -2.82 0.72
C SER A 101 -6.82 -3.00 2.19
N ALA A 102 -7.03 -1.91 2.93
CA ALA A 102 -7.52 -1.97 4.31
C ALA A 102 -8.90 -2.64 4.41
N ILE A 103 -9.81 -2.38 3.47
CA ILE A 103 -11.12 -3.05 3.41
C ILE A 103 -10.97 -4.55 3.19
N LEU A 104 -10.12 -4.96 2.24
CA LEU A 104 -9.87 -6.39 1.99
C LEU A 104 -9.28 -7.09 3.22
N ILE A 105 -8.32 -6.42 3.87
CA ILE A 105 -7.70 -6.90 5.11
C ILE A 105 -8.75 -7.01 6.23
N PHE A 106 -9.65 -6.02 6.36
CA PHE A 106 -10.74 -6.03 7.33
C PHE A 106 -11.59 -7.29 7.26
N ILE A 107 -12.05 -7.58 6.06
CA ILE A 107 -13.03 -8.63 5.81
C ILE A 107 -12.38 -9.97 6.16
N TRP A 108 -11.12 -10.16 5.77
CA TRP A 108 -10.36 -11.35 6.13
C TRP A 108 -10.13 -11.49 7.64
N ASP A 109 -9.71 -10.42 8.31
CA ASP A 109 -9.42 -10.50 9.73
C ASP A 109 -10.70 -10.70 10.56
N ARG A 110 -11.81 -10.08 10.14
CA ARG A 110 -13.13 -10.22 10.78
C ARG A 110 -13.75 -11.60 10.53
N ASP A 111 -13.80 -12.04 9.28
CA ASP A 111 -14.61 -13.21 8.88
C ASP A 111 -13.81 -14.52 8.93
N MET A 112 -12.49 -14.47 8.74
CA MET A 112 -11.62 -15.64 8.71
C MET A 112 -10.72 -15.75 9.96
N GLY A 113 -10.80 -14.78 10.89
CA GLY A 113 -9.96 -14.75 12.08
C GLY A 113 -8.46 -14.67 11.74
N PHE A 114 -8.15 -14.04 10.61
CA PHE A 114 -6.88 -14.20 9.92
C PHE A 114 -5.69 -13.61 10.69
N ARG A 115 -5.81 -12.37 11.17
CA ARG A 115 -4.80 -11.71 12.02
C ARG A 115 -5.31 -11.48 13.43
N ARG A 116 -4.35 -11.40 14.37
CA ARG A 116 -4.62 -10.94 15.73
C ARG A 116 -4.74 -9.42 15.75
N ASN A 117 -5.75 -8.92 16.46
CA ASN A 117 -6.01 -7.50 16.67
C ASN A 117 -4.98 -6.86 17.64
N THR A 118 -3.74 -6.74 17.21
CA THR A 118 -2.67 -6.08 17.99
C THR A 118 -2.73 -4.56 17.85
N VAL A 119 -2.00 -3.84 18.71
CA VAL A 119 -1.85 -2.37 18.56
C VAL A 119 -1.19 -2.03 17.21
N SER A 120 -0.16 -2.78 16.80
CA SER A 120 0.50 -2.58 15.51
C SER A 120 -0.46 -2.79 14.34
N TYR A 121 -1.36 -3.77 14.42
CA TYR A 121 -2.40 -4.00 13.43
C TYR A 121 -3.27 -2.75 13.26
N TRP A 122 -3.85 -2.23 14.35
CA TRP A 122 -4.71 -1.06 14.28
C TRP A 122 -3.97 0.21 13.84
N VAL A 123 -2.75 0.43 14.34
CA VAL A 123 -2.01 1.65 14.02
C VAL A 123 -1.48 1.64 12.59
N VAL A 124 -0.94 0.52 12.12
CA VAL A 124 -0.30 0.45 10.80
C VAL A 124 -1.33 0.19 9.70
N VAL A 125 -2.14 -0.86 9.84
CA VAL A 125 -3.10 -1.29 8.80
C VAL A 125 -4.30 -0.36 8.73
N TRP A 126 -4.82 0.08 9.88
CA TRP A 126 -6.05 0.90 9.94
C TRP A 126 -5.82 2.39 10.15
N GLY A 127 -4.69 2.77 10.74
CA GLY A 127 -4.33 4.17 10.97
C GLY A 127 -3.51 4.72 9.82
N MET A 128 -2.22 4.37 9.78
CA MET A 128 -1.22 4.98 8.91
C MET A 128 -1.53 4.80 7.42
N TRP A 129 -1.85 3.58 6.99
CA TRP A 129 -2.08 3.30 5.56
C TRP A 129 -3.29 4.07 5.01
N PRO A 130 -4.50 3.95 5.58
CA PRO A 130 -5.67 4.62 5.04
C PRO A 130 -5.58 6.14 5.23
N ALA A 131 -5.00 6.62 6.35
CA ALA A 131 -4.80 8.05 6.55
C ALA A 131 -3.89 8.65 5.48
N PHE A 132 -2.79 7.97 5.13
CA PHE A 132 -1.93 8.43 4.04
C PHE A 132 -2.70 8.47 2.71
N GLY A 133 -3.44 7.41 2.36
CA GLY A 133 -4.27 7.38 1.15
C GLY A 133 -5.27 8.54 1.07
N VAL A 134 -5.97 8.85 2.16
CA VAL A 134 -6.90 9.99 2.18
C VAL A 134 -6.15 11.31 2.02
N LEU A 135 -5.05 11.50 2.77
CA LEU A 135 -4.29 12.75 2.74
C LEU A 135 -3.68 13.01 1.36
N GLU A 136 -3.03 12.01 0.77
CA GLU A 136 -2.47 12.10 -0.58
C GLU A 136 -3.58 12.33 -1.61
N GLY A 137 -4.67 11.57 -1.55
CA GLY A 137 -5.78 11.68 -2.48
C GLY A 137 -6.42 13.08 -2.44
N VAL A 138 -6.75 13.58 -1.25
CA VAL A 138 -7.30 14.94 -1.08
C VAL A 138 -6.31 15.99 -1.55
N TYR A 139 -5.03 15.87 -1.18
CA TYR A 139 -4.01 16.82 -1.59
C TYR A 139 -3.86 16.88 -3.12
N CYS A 140 -3.69 15.74 -3.77
CA CYS A 140 -3.52 15.67 -5.21
C CYS A 140 -4.78 16.16 -5.94
N PHE A 141 -5.97 15.80 -5.47
CA PHE A 141 -7.22 16.26 -6.04
C PHE A 141 -7.35 17.78 -6.00
N VAL A 142 -7.13 18.40 -4.83
CA VAL A 142 -7.19 19.87 -4.68
C VAL A 142 -6.17 20.54 -5.60
N ARG A 143 -4.92 20.06 -5.61
CA ARG A 143 -3.88 20.61 -6.47
C ARG A 143 -4.28 20.54 -7.95
N LEU A 144 -4.89 19.45 -8.40
CA LEU A 144 -5.32 19.28 -9.81
C LEU A 144 -6.48 20.20 -10.23
N LEU A 145 -7.19 20.82 -9.28
CA LEU A 145 -8.25 21.80 -9.56
C LEU A 145 -7.72 23.24 -9.67
N GLU A 146 -6.48 23.48 -9.27
CA GLU A 146 -5.77 24.77 -9.34
C GLU A 146 -4.99 24.93 -10.65
#